data_AF-I2GCK9-F1
#
_entry.id   AF-I2GCK9-F1
#
_cell.length_a   1.000
_cell.length_b   1.000
_cell.length_c   1.000
_cell.angle_alpha   90.00
_cell.angle_beta   90.00
_cell.angle_gamma   90.00
#
_symmetry.space_group_name_H-M   'P 1'
#
loop_
_entity.id
_entity.type
_entity.pdbx_description
1 polymer ?
#
loop_
_entity_poly.entity_id
_entity_poly.type
_entity_poly.pdbx_seq_one_letter_code
_entity_poly.pdbx_strand_id
1 'polypeptide(L)'
;MKIFVALLVVVSSGLSQTTWAQLMNRDTLVVKANTAIAVKQDLINQGNLLVEGTLHLEGSLINQRVIAADKGRLKLAGELLQIIFQEDYRTKLAVSHLIIKAKEVRLSHPLLVLDTVRFEKGIIDAQSSLNQLIISQSGVAIGASDSSHVVGVIEKLGNTEFIFPLGSGTSYRPVLLTPSNGQQTDCYVVEYSSDVRFPLEREPCLQQVAERGYWRILTNNESTPFQIGLPVARFEELGLPTVNPSAVRVAQVDSHNKWEALTCNRAILTPSGFVKSADLIRLVNRNTGMFTLAVVAECVGPKYAPLRISRLR
;
A
#
# COMPACT_ATOMS: atom_id res chain seq x y z
N MET A 1 37.40 -12.01 32.76
CA MET A 1 36.77 -12.67 31.61
C MET A 1 37.09 -11.86 30.37
N LYS A 2 38.08 -12.27 29.58
CA LYS A 2 38.49 -11.57 28.35
C LYS A 2 37.66 -12.15 27.19
N ILE A 3 36.79 -11.33 26.59
CA ILE A 3 36.01 -11.71 25.42
C ILE A 3 36.94 -11.63 24.21
N PHE A 4 37.20 -12.78 23.57
CA PHE A 4 37.84 -12.83 22.26
C PHE A 4 36.77 -12.56 21.19
N VAL A 5 36.92 -11.45 20.47
CA VAL A 5 36.22 -11.26 19.18
C VAL A 5 37.10 -11.93 18.13
N ALA A 6 36.69 -13.11 17.65
CA ALA A 6 37.34 -13.75 16.52
C ALA A 6 36.79 -13.14 15.22
N LEU A 7 37.53 -12.20 14.64
CA LEU A 7 37.34 -11.81 13.25
C LEU A 7 38.00 -12.88 12.38
N LEU A 8 37.20 -13.76 11.77
CA LEU A 8 37.69 -14.71 10.77
C LEU A 8 37.91 -13.95 9.46
N VAL A 9 39.14 -13.49 9.20
CA VAL A 9 39.57 -13.03 7.88
C VAL A 9 40.17 -14.22 7.15
N VAL A 10 39.44 -14.78 6.19
CA VAL A 10 39.98 -15.76 5.25
C VAL A 10 40.83 -15.01 4.24
N VAL A 11 42.16 -15.11 4.34
CA VAL A 11 43.07 -14.67 3.28
C VAL A 11 43.36 -15.87 2.39
N SER A 12 42.55 -16.06 1.34
CA SER A 12 42.87 -16.98 0.26
C SER A 12 43.74 -16.25 -0.76
N SER A 13 44.99 -16.65 -0.88
CA SER A 13 45.88 -16.23 -1.96
C SER A 13 45.39 -16.81 -3.30
N GLY A 14 45.16 -15.92 -4.28
CA GLY A 14 44.98 -16.28 -5.69
C GLY A 14 43.52 -16.38 -6.12
N LEU A 15 43.16 -15.55 -7.12
CA LEU A 15 41.84 -15.35 -7.72
C LEU A 15 40.87 -14.56 -6.84
N SER A 16 40.50 -13.36 -7.30
CA SER A 16 39.47 -12.51 -6.72
C SER A 16 38.10 -13.19 -6.83
N GLN A 17 37.82 -14.16 -5.96
CA GLN A 17 36.47 -14.62 -5.71
C GLN A 17 35.86 -13.70 -4.66
N THR A 18 34.94 -12.85 -5.08
CA THR A 18 34.07 -12.11 -4.17
C THR A 18 33.07 -13.09 -3.57
N THR A 19 33.47 -13.83 -2.54
CA THR A 19 32.52 -14.62 -1.74
C THR A 19 31.87 -13.68 -0.74
N TRP A 20 30.62 -13.31 -0.98
CA TRP A 20 29.85 -12.59 0.02
C TRP A 20 29.39 -13.60 1.07
N ALA A 21 29.78 -13.40 2.32
CA ALA A 21 29.27 -14.20 3.43
C ALA A 21 27.88 -13.70 3.86
N GLN A 22 26.95 -14.62 4.11
CA GLN A 22 25.69 -14.34 4.79
C GLN A 22 25.95 -13.86 6.23
N LEU A 23 25.10 -12.98 6.76
CA LEU A 23 25.15 -12.63 8.18
C LEU A 23 24.19 -13.57 8.94
N MET A 24 24.74 -14.35 9.87
CA MET A 24 23.95 -15.25 10.72
C MET A 24 24.08 -14.81 12.18
N ASN A 25 22.97 -14.38 12.78
CA ASN A 25 22.90 -14.09 14.21
C ASN A 25 22.35 -15.32 14.95
N ARG A 26 23.11 -15.90 15.89
CA ARG A 26 22.67 -17.03 16.73
C ARG A 26 22.46 -16.68 18.20
N ASP A 27 22.85 -15.48 18.60
CA ASP A 27 22.65 -14.95 19.95
C ASP A 27 22.10 -13.53 19.81
N THR A 28 22.82 -12.50 20.23
CA THR A 28 22.29 -11.15 20.27
C THR A 28 23.04 -10.25 19.30
N LEU A 29 22.32 -9.67 18.35
CA LEU A 29 22.82 -8.64 17.45
C LEU A 29 22.06 -7.33 17.73
N VAL A 30 22.80 -6.29 18.12
CA VAL A 30 22.24 -4.97 18.40
C VAL A 30 22.78 -3.95 17.41
N VAL A 31 21.89 -3.33 16.64
CA VAL A 31 22.19 -2.16 15.82
C VAL A 31 21.71 -0.93 16.58
N LYS A 32 22.63 -0.25 17.27
CA LYS A 32 22.30 0.94 18.06
C LYS A 32 21.91 2.14 17.20
N ALA A 33 21.19 3.08 17.79
CA ALA A 33 20.87 4.36 17.17
C ALA A 33 22.14 5.01 16.56
N ASN A 34 21.97 5.71 15.45
CA ASN A 34 23.05 6.33 14.66
C ASN A 34 24.10 5.36 14.09
N THR A 35 23.87 4.05 14.17
CA THR A 35 24.70 3.03 13.50
C THR A 35 23.98 2.50 12.27
N ALA A 36 24.74 2.17 11.23
CA ALA A 36 24.22 1.45 10.07
C ALA A 36 25.01 0.15 9.87
N ILE A 37 24.31 -0.97 9.69
CA ILE A 37 24.90 -2.23 9.23
C ILE A 37 24.36 -2.51 7.83
N ALA A 38 25.25 -2.85 6.90
CA ALA A 38 24.90 -3.31 5.57
C ALA A 38 25.16 -4.82 5.45
N VAL A 39 24.16 -5.57 4.99
CA VAL A 39 24.25 -7.00 4.71
C VAL A 39 23.95 -7.22 3.24
N LYS A 40 24.95 -7.68 2.49
CA LYS A 40 24.83 -7.86 1.03
C LYS A 40 24.10 -9.13 0.62
N GLN A 41 24.23 -10.16 1.43
CA GLN A 41 23.55 -11.44 1.27
C GLN A 41 22.38 -11.52 2.26
N ASP A 42 21.82 -12.71 2.41
CA ASP A 42 20.75 -12.93 3.37
C ASP A 42 21.23 -12.68 4.80
N LEU A 43 20.37 -12.03 5.58
CA LEU A 43 20.45 -11.97 7.03
C LEU A 43 19.57 -13.07 7.61
N ILE A 44 20.19 -14.05 8.26
CA ILE A 44 19.50 -15.12 8.98
C ILE A 44 19.57 -14.79 10.47
N ASN A 45 18.42 -14.51 11.08
CA ASN A 45 18.33 -14.29 12.52
C ASN A 45 17.76 -15.52 13.24
N GLN A 46 18.62 -16.22 13.97
CA GLN A 46 18.33 -17.35 14.86
C GLN A 46 18.46 -16.99 16.34
N GLY A 47 18.60 -15.70 16.67
CA GLY A 47 18.68 -15.21 18.04
C GLY A 47 17.85 -13.94 18.26
N ASN A 48 18.34 -13.01 19.08
CA ASN A 48 17.71 -11.72 19.36
C ASN A 48 18.32 -10.63 18.48
N LEU A 49 17.53 -10.08 17.56
CA LEU A 49 17.92 -8.95 16.72
C LEU A 49 17.25 -7.66 17.21
N LEU A 50 18.03 -6.71 17.71
CA LEU A 50 17.54 -5.41 18.16
C LEU A 50 18.04 -4.32 17.20
N VAL A 51 17.13 -3.57 16.60
CA VAL A 51 17.46 -2.53 15.61
C VAL A 51 16.88 -1.18 16.05
N GLU A 52 17.76 -0.32 16.55
CA GLU A 52 17.52 1.10 16.82
C GLU A 52 18.20 2.01 15.76
N GLY A 53 19.17 1.47 15.03
CA GLY A 53 19.86 2.14 13.92
C GLY A 53 19.26 1.79 12.56
N THR A 54 20.11 1.69 11.54
CA THR A 54 19.73 1.30 10.18
C THR A 54 20.24 -0.09 9.84
N LEU A 55 19.33 -0.98 9.47
CA LEU A 55 19.62 -2.25 8.85
C LEU A 55 19.44 -2.10 7.33
N HIS A 56 20.54 -2.09 6.59
CA HIS A 56 20.57 -2.03 5.13
C HIS A 56 20.78 -3.43 4.58
N LEU A 57 19.81 -3.95 3.83
CA LEU A 57 19.84 -5.29 3.26
C LEU A 57 19.84 -5.21 1.72
N GLU A 58 20.77 -5.91 1.09
CA GLU A 58 20.71 -6.23 -0.35
C GLU A 58 20.26 -7.69 -0.59
N GLY A 59 20.29 -8.54 0.45
CA GLY A 59 19.68 -9.89 0.45
C GLY A 59 18.42 -9.98 1.31
N SER A 60 17.88 -11.18 1.47
CA SER A 60 16.63 -11.44 2.22
C SER A 60 16.81 -11.30 3.72
N LEU A 61 15.73 -10.95 4.43
CA LEU A 61 15.63 -11.08 5.88
C LEU A 61 14.90 -12.38 6.21
N ILE A 62 15.59 -13.31 6.86
CA ILE A 62 15.01 -14.57 7.34
C ILE A 62 15.04 -14.52 8.87
N ASN A 63 13.94 -14.08 9.46
CA ASN A 63 13.81 -13.99 10.91
C ASN A 63 13.17 -15.27 11.49
N GLN A 64 13.97 -16.10 12.15
CA GLN A 64 13.55 -17.37 12.79
C GLN A 64 13.32 -17.24 14.30
N ARG A 65 13.61 -16.05 14.87
CA ARG A 65 13.49 -15.76 16.30
C ARG A 65 13.01 -14.31 16.54
N VAL A 66 13.43 -13.69 17.63
CA VAL A 66 12.96 -12.38 18.07
C VAL A 66 13.63 -11.29 17.25
N ILE A 67 12.82 -10.38 16.70
CA ILE A 67 13.25 -9.11 16.12
C ILE A 67 12.52 -7.96 16.81
N ALA A 68 13.28 -6.99 17.30
CA ALA A 68 12.78 -5.73 17.84
C ALA A 68 13.37 -4.59 16.99
N ALA A 69 12.67 -4.24 15.91
CA ALA A 69 13.10 -3.22 14.94
C ALA A 69 12.17 -2.01 14.87
N ASP A 70 11.18 -1.94 15.77
CA ASP A 70 10.16 -0.90 15.89
C ASP A 70 10.74 0.50 16.12
N LYS A 71 11.98 0.61 16.61
CA LYS A 71 12.72 1.87 16.78
C LYS A 71 13.71 2.17 15.64
N GLY A 72 13.85 1.24 14.71
CA GLY A 72 14.90 1.24 13.70
C GLY A 72 14.41 1.53 12.30
N ARG A 73 15.39 1.58 11.39
CA ARG A 73 15.17 1.73 9.96
C ARG A 73 15.56 0.46 9.22
N LEU A 74 14.66 -0.04 8.38
CA LEU A 74 14.95 -1.08 7.41
C LEU A 74 15.09 -0.45 6.02
N LYS A 75 16.24 -0.65 5.38
CA LYS A 75 16.50 -0.24 4.01
C LYS A 75 16.70 -1.48 3.15
N LEU A 76 15.84 -1.65 2.16
CA LEU A 76 15.88 -2.77 1.22
C LEU A 76 16.40 -2.25 -0.12
N ALA A 77 17.51 -2.80 -0.61
CA ALA A 77 18.23 -2.31 -1.78
C ALA A 77 18.81 -3.42 -2.66
N GLY A 78 18.24 -4.62 -2.60
CA GLY A 78 18.68 -5.76 -3.42
C GLY A 78 18.33 -5.59 -4.89
N GLU A 79 19.21 -6.04 -5.77
CA GLU A 79 18.98 -6.05 -7.23
C GLU A 79 18.24 -7.32 -7.71
N LEU A 80 18.18 -8.34 -6.85
CA LEU A 80 17.34 -9.53 -7.02
C LEU A 80 16.10 -9.43 -6.12
N LEU A 81 15.20 -10.42 -6.24
CA LEU A 81 14.07 -10.55 -5.33
C LEU A 81 14.57 -10.69 -3.88
N GLN A 82 14.21 -9.74 -3.03
CA GLN A 82 14.41 -9.85 -1.58
C GLN A 82 13.15 -10.40 -0.92
N ILE A 83 13.33 -11.29 0.05
CA ILE A 83 12.22 -11.83 0.84
C ILE A 83 12.29 -11.29 2.26
N ILE A 84 11.17 -10.81 2.79
CA ILE A 84 11.00 -10.54 4.22
C ILE A 84 10.18 -11.68 4.82
N PHE A 85 10.88 -12.53 5.55
CA PHE A 85 10.30 -13.70 6.21
C PHE A 85 10.42 -13.60 7.72
N GLN A 86 9.34 -13.98 8.41
CA GLN A 86 9.32 -14.17 9.85
C GLN A 86 8.67 -15.52 10.16
N GLU A 87 9.29 -16.29 11.06
CA GLU A 87 8.77 -17.61 11.46
C GLU A 87 7.64 -17.50 12.49
N ASP A 88 7.65 -16.47 13.34
CA ASP A 88 6.58 -16.23 14.32
C ASP A 88 5.39 -15.48 13.70
N TYR A 89 4.39 -16.25 13.26
CA TYR A 89 3.09 -15.78 12.73
C TYR A 89 2.17 -15.09 13.74
N ARG A 90 2.53 -15.05 15.03
CA ARG A 90 1.71 -14.41 16.06
C ARG A 90 1.99 -12.92 16.20
N THR A 91 3.17 -12.48 15.76
CA THR A 91 3.62 -11.10 15.88
C THR A 91 3.87 -10.49 14.51
N LYS A 92 3.60 -9.19 14.36
CA LYS A 92 3.94 -8.44 13.15
C LYS A 92 5.40 -8.04 13.23
N LEU A 93 6.14 -8.15 12.13
CA LEU A 93 7.46 -7.52 12.06
C LEU A 93 7.24 -6.00 11.98
N ALA A 94 7.75 -5.25 12.94
CA ALA A 94 7.57 -3.80 13.01
C ALA A 94 8.88 -3.06 12.77
N VAL A 95 8.82 -1.97 12.01
CA VAL A 95 9.91 -1.01 11.79
C VAL A 95 9.41 0.43 11.92
N SER A 96 10.24 1.37 12.39
CA SER A 96 9.86 2.79 12.41
C SER A 96 9.90 3.38 11.00
N HIS A 97 11.00 3.14 10.27
CA HIS A 97 11.16 3.62 8.90
C HIS A 97 11.49 2.50 7.92
N LEU A 98 10.79 2.44 6.81
CA LEU A 98 11.06 1.55 5.68
C LEU A 98 11.52 2.37 4.48
N ILE A 99 12.66 2.01 3.89
CA ILE A 99 13.15 2.58 2.61
C ILE A 99 13.21 1.46 1.58
N ILE A 100 12.49 1.65 0.47
CA ILE A 100 12.41 0.70 -0.64
C ILE A 100 13.22 1.25 -1.81
N LYS A 101 14.38 0.63 -2.04
CA LYS A 101 15.27 0.86 -3.17
C LYS A 101 15.59 -0.44 -3.93
N ALA A 102 15.04 -1.56 -3.48
CA ALA A 102 15.24 -2.87 -4.07
C ALA A 102 14.61 -2.94 -5.47
N LYS A 103 14.90 -3.97 -6.25
CA LYS A 103 14.14 -4.25 -7.47
C LYS A 103 12.73 -4.74 -7.12
N GLU A 104 12.65 -5.71 -6.21
CA GLU A 104 11.41 -6.33 -5.76
C GLU A 104 11.59 -6.86 -4.34
N VAL A 105 10.57 -6.67 -3.50
CA VAL A 105 10.51 -7.16 -2.11
C VAL A 105 9.25 -7.97 -1.94
N ARG A 106 9.36 -9.28 -1.71
CA ARG A 106 8.23 -10.11 -1.33
C ARG A 106 8.08 -10.14 0.18
N LEU A 107 6.89 -9.77 0.65
CA LEU A 107 6.48 -10.00 2.01
C LEU A 107 5.95 -11.43 2.14
N SER A 108 6.54 -12.22 3.04
CA SER A 108 6.01 -13.53 3.45
C SER A 108 5.35 -13.45 4.84
N HIS A 109 5.15 -12.23 5.33
CA HIS A 109 4.60 -11.90 6.64
C HIS A 109 4.14 -10.44 6.67
N PRO A 110 3.20 -10.05 7.55
CA PRO A 110 2.80 -8.66 7.65
C PRO A 110 3.96 -7.79 8.16
N LEU A 111 4.24 -6.71 7.43
CA LEU A 111 5.26 -5.72 7.79
C LEU A 111 4.57 -4.44 8.27
N LEU A 112 4.69 -4.14 9.55
CA LEU A 112 4.18 -2.91 10.15
C LEU A 112 5.24 -1.80 10.07
N VAL A 113 4.85 -0.67 9.50
CA VAL A 113 5.68 0.54 9.46
C VAL A 113 5.03 1.63 10.32
N LEU A 114 5.77 2.09 11.33
CA LEU A 114 5.24 3.02 12.33
C LEU A 114 5.24 4.46 11.86
N ASP A 115 6.29 4.91 11.17
CA ASP A 115 6.44 6.34 10.86
C ASP A 115 6.48 6.63 9.37
N THR A 116 7.35 5.97 8.59
CA THR A 116 7.49 6.32 7.16
C THR A 116 7.84 5.14 6.29
N VAL A 117 7.10 4.97 5.21
CA VAL A 117 7.50 4.19 4.04
C VAL A 117 7.98 5.16 2.95
N ARG A 118 9.26 5.08 2.60
CA ARG A 118 9.84 5.85 1.48
C ARG A 118 10.09 4.91 0.30
N PHE A 119 9.40 5.17 -0.78
CA PHE A 119 9.63 4.52 -2.07
C PHE A 119 10.68 5.33 -2.84
N GLU A 120 11.78 4.67 -3.24
CA GLU A 120 12.82 5.22 -4.11
C GLU A 120 12.92 4.43 -5.42
N LYS A 121 12.76 3.11 -5.36
CA LYS A 121 12.76 2.18 -6.50
C LYS A 121 12.17 0.84 -6.07
N GLY A 122 11.42 0.19 -6.97
CA GLY A 122 11.00 -1.20 -6.88
C GLY A 122 9.66 -1.46 -6.22
N ILE A 123 9.21 -2.69 -6.37
CA ILE A 123 7.87 -3.13 -5.97
C ILE A 123 7.91 -3.85 -4.63
N ILE A 124 6.98 -3.51 -3.73
CA ILE A 124 6.63 -4.39 -2.62
C ILE A 124 5.53 -5.33 -3.12
N ASP A 125 5.81 -6.62 -3.13
CA ASP A 125 4.89 -7.70 -3.40
C ASP A 125 4.23 -8.15 -2.08
N ALA A 126 2.96 -7.78 -1.88
CA ALA A 126 2.16 -7.96 -0.67
C ALA A 126 0.81 -8.65 -0.99
N GLN A 127 0.88 -9.88 -1.52
CA GLN A 127 -0.24 -10.57 -2.19
C GLN A 127 -1.56 -10.72 -1.42
N SER A 128 -1.56 -10.68 -0.09
CA SER A 128 -2.77 -10.97 0.71
C SER A 128 -2.74 -10.31 2.08
N SER A 129 -3.85 -10.40 2.82
CA SER A 129 -3.91 -9.95 4.20
C SER A 129 -2.98 -10.70 5.16
N LEU A 130 -2.48 -11.88 4.77
CA LEU A 130 -1.51 -12.65 5.56
C LEU A 130 -0.07 -12.15 5.39
N ASN A 131 0.19 -11.33 4.37
CA ASN A 131 1.51 -10.79 4.05
C ASN A 131 1.43 -9.36 3.50
N GLN A 132 0.54 -8.56 4.11
CA GLN A 132 0.28 -7.18 3.71
C GLN A 132 1.32 -6.21 4.26
N LEU A 133 1.46 -5.06 3.60
CA LEU A 133 2.11 -3.90 4.19
C LEU A 133 1.10 -3.19 5.11
N ILE A 134 1.49 -2.93 6.36
CA ILE A 134 0.66 -2.24 7.34
C ILE A 134 1.33 -0.91 7.67
N ILE A 135 0.57 0.18 7.62
CA ILE A 135 1.04 1.52 7.96
C ILE A 135 0.25 1.97 9.19
N SER A 136 0.98 2.42 10.22
CA SER A 136 0.35 2.84 11.48
C SER A 136 -0.52 4.08 11.29
N GLN A 137 -1.22 4.49 12.37
CA GLN A 137 -2.02 5.70 12.38
C GLN A 137 -1.25 6.97 12.00
N SER A 138 -0.06 7.16 12.56
CA SER A 138 0.83 8.31 12.26
C SER A 138 1.72 8.09 11.04
N GLY A 139 1.77 6.86 10.53
CA GLY A 139 2.63 6.49 9.42
C GLY A 139 2.26 7.16 8.11
N VAL A 140 3.27 7.58 7.35
CA VAL A 140 3.12 8.21 6.02
C VAL A 140 3.82 7.40 4.93
N ALA A 141 3.30 7.46 3.70
CA ALA A 141 3.96 6.92 2.51
C ALA A 141 4.39 8.06 1.59
N ILE A 142 5.64 8.05 1.12
CA ILE A 142 6.21 9.09 0.27
C ILE A 142 7.04 8.50 -0.88
N GLY A 143 7.10 9.21 -2.00
CA GLY A 143 7.95 8.86 -3.15
C GLY A 143 7.42 7.73 -4.05
N ALA A 144 6.19 7.27 -3.84
CA ALA A 144 5.61 6.22 -4.68
C ALA A 144 5.41 6.71 -6.13
N SER A 145 5.63 5.81 -7.09
CA SER A 145 5.66 6.11 -8.52
C SER A 145 5.40 4.85 -9.35
N ASP A 146 5.40 4.97 -10.67
CA ASP A 146 5.33 3.82 -11.58
C ASP A 146 6.45 2.83 -11.35
N SER A 147 7.64 3.34 -11.02
CA SER A 147 8.82 2.52 -10.74
C SER A 147 8.87 1.99 -9.31
N SER A 148 7.96 2.43 -8.43
CA SER A 148 8.02 2.10 -7.01
C SER A 148 6.68 2.22 -6.29
N HIS A 149 6.01 1.09 -6.06
CA HIS A 149 4.71 1.01 -5.40
C HIS A 149 4.49 -0.38 -4.79
N VAL A 150 3.36 -0.58 -4.13
CA VAL A 150 2.92 -1.87 -3.63
C VAL A 150 2.01 -2.54 -4.65
N VAL A 151 2.23 -3.82 -4.89
CA VAL A 151 1.28 -4.71 -5.58
C VAL A 151 0.67 -5.63 -4.54
N GLY A 152 -0.66 -5.62 -4.44
CA GLY A 152 -1.42 -6.39 -3.46
C GLY A 152 -2.07 -5.51 -2.40
N VAL A 153 -1.94 -5.90 -1.13
CA VAL A 153 -2.76 -5.40 -0.03
C VAL A 153 -1.97 -4.44 0.88
N ILE A 154 -2.57 -3.29 1.15
CA ILE A 154 -2.10 -2.35 2.18
C ILE A 154 -3.19 -2.16 3.23
N GLU A 155 -2.82 -2.23 4.51
CA GLU A 155 -3.66 -1.80 5.63
C GLU A 155 -3.15 -0.46 6.18
N LYS A 156 -4.03 0.53 6.29
CA LYS A 156 -3.77 1.77 7.02
C LYS A 156 -4.57 1.76 8.31
N LEU A 157 -3.87 1.86 9.44
CA LEU A 157 -4.50 2.02 10.75
C LEU A 157 -4.92 3.48 10.96
N GLY A 158 -5.96 3.68 11.75
CA GLY A 158 -6.53 4.97 12.11
C GLY A 158 -7.48 5.57 11.08
N ASN A 159 -7.77 6.85 11.30
CA ASN A 159 -8.81 7.64 10.65
C ASN A 159 -8.27 8.84 9.86
N THR A 160 -6.97 8.86 9.58
CA THR A 160 -6.33 9.97 8.87
C THR A 160 -6.49 9.82 7.36
N GLU A 161 -6.57 10.96 6.66
CA GLU A 161 -6.50 10.96 5.20
C GLU A 161 -5.19 10.30 4.75
N PHE A 162 -5.28 9.44 3.74
CA PHE A 162 -4.12 8.68 3.26
C PHE A 162 -4.19 8.44 1.77
N ILE A 163 -3.02 8.50 1.12
CA ILE A 163 -2.83 8.08 -0.27
C ILE A 163 -2.16 6.71 -0.25
N PHE A 164 -2.91 5.67 -0.60
CA PHE A 164 -2.42 4.31 -0.67
C PHE A 164 -1.47 4.14 -1.87
N PRO A 165 -0.19 3.77 -1.66
CA PRO A 165 0.80 3.69 -2.73
C PRO A 165 0.70 2.37 -3.51
N LEU A 166 -0.45 2.10 -4.14
CA LEU A 166 -0.75 0.88 -4.88
C LEU A 166 -0.42 1.00 -6.38
N GLY A 167 -0.30 -0.13 -7.07
CA GLY A 167 -0.16 -0.18 -8.52
C GLY A 167 -0.30 -1.59 -9.11
N SER A 168 -0.15 -1.68 -10.43
CA SER A 168 -0.24 -2.94 -11.20
C SER A 168 1.07 -3.72 -11.29
N GLY A 169 2.16 -3.21 -10.72
CA GLY A 169 3.53 -3.66 -10.94
C GLY A 169 4.23 -2.89 -12.07
N THR A 170 3.47 -2.21 -12.92
CA THR A 170 3.98 -1.39 -14.03
C THR A 170 3.52 0.06 -13.95
N SER A 171 2.29 0.28 -13.48
CA SER A 171 1.68 1.60 -13.39
C SER A 171 1.20 1.88 -11.97
N TYR A 172 1.50 3.07 -11.48
CA TYR A 172 1.03 3.58 -10.20
C TYR A 172 -0.48 3.86 -10.26
N ARG A 173 -1.21 3.33 -9.28
CA ARG A 173 -2.67 3.38 -9.16
C ARG A 173 -3.08 3.71 -7.72
N PRO A 174 -2.72 4.91 -7.24
CA PRO A 174 -2.98 5.30 -5.86
C PRO A 174 -4.47 5.42 -5.57
N VAL A 175 -4.84 5.29 -4.30
CA VAL A 175 -6.19 5.63 -3.80
C VAL A 175 -6.05 6.71 -2.76
N LEU A 176 -6.75 7.81 -2.93
CA LEU A 176 -6.97 8.79 -1.86
C LEU A 176 -8.18 8.34 -1.04
N LEU A 177 -8.03 8.23 0.28
CA LEU A 177 -9.15 7.95 1.18
C LEU A 177 -9.18 9.01 2.28
N THR A 178 -10.32 9.67 2.45
CA THR A 178 -10.54 10.71 3.46
C THR A 178 -11.68 10.28 4.39
N PRO A 179 -11.40 9.71 5.58
CA PRO A 179 -12.45 9.43 6.57
C PRO A 179 -13.11 10.72 7.06
N SER A 180 -14.43 10.72 7.24
CA SER A 180 -15.17 11.95 7.55
C SER A 180 -15.52 12.15 9.02
N ASN A 181 -15.29 11.15 9.90
CA ASN A 181 -15.41 11.22 11.37
C ASN A 181 -14.91 9.90 12.02
N GLY A 182 -13.78 9.36 11.55
CA GLY A 182 -13.33 8.03 12.01
C GLY A 182 -12.81 8.00 13.45
N GLN A 183 -12.68 6.81 14.01
CA GLN A 183 -12.03 6.57 15.30
C GLN A 183 -10.56 6.18 15.11
N GLN A 184 -9.73 6.37 16.14
CA GLN A 184 -8.32 5.93 16.07
C GLN A 184 -8.18 4.41 15.89
N THR A 185 -9.21 3.66 16.26
CA THR A 185 -9.31 2.21 16.10
C THR A 185 -9.74 1.78 14.70
N ASP A 186 -10.18 2.71 13.84
CA ASP A 186 -10.57 2.38 12.47
C ASP A 186 -9.34 1.85 11.70
N CYS A 187 -9.58 1.02 10.69
CA CYS A 187 -8.56 0.65 9.72
C CYS A 187 -9.18 0.46 8.34
N TYR A 188 -8.38 0.71 7.32
CA TYR A 188 -8.77 0.56 5.92
C TYR A 188 -7.77 -0.37 5.22
N VAL A 189 -8.29 -1.45 4.63
CA VAL A 189 -7.53 -2.40 3.84
C VAL A 189 -7.86 -2.18 2.37
N VAL A 190 -6.85 -1.86 1.58
CA VAL A 190 -7.00 -1.48 0.17
C VAL A 190 -6.15 -2.37 -0.72
N GLU A 191 -6.74 -2.79 -1.82
CA GLU A 191 -6.09 -3.57 -2.89
C GLU A 191 -6.47 -2.98 -4.25
N TYR A 192 -5.52 -3.03 -5.19
CA TYR A 192 -5.75 -2.74 -6.60
C TYR A 192 -5.65 -4.04 -7.41
N SER A 193 -6.55 -4.23 -8.38
CA SER A 193 -6.49 -5.33 -9.33
C SER A 193 -6.84 -4.89 -10.76
N SER A 194 -6.06 -5.33 -11.74
CA SER A 194 -6.36 -5.09 -13.16
C SER A 194 -7.34 -6.10 -13.76
N ASP A 195 -7.42 -7.33 -13.24
CA ASP A 195 -7.92 -8.47 -14.04
C ASP A 195 -9.26 -9.04 -13.56
N VAL A 196 -9.93 -8.37 -12.62
CA VAL A 196 -11.20 -8.88 -12.09
C VAL A 196 -12.35 -8.46 -13.01
N ARG A 197 -13.14 -9.43 -13.49
CA ARG A 197 -14.40 -9.15 -14.20
C ARG A 197 -15.48 -8.83 -13.18
N PHE A 198 -16.10 -7.67 -13.36
CA PHE A 198 -17.17 -7.16 -12.52
C PHE A 198 -18.51 -7.12 -13.26
N PRO A 199 -19.62 -6.77 -12.58
CA PRO A 199 -20.94 -6.82 -13.19
C PRO A 199 -21.01 -6.01 -14.49
N LEU A 200 -21.74 -6.56 -15.46
CA LEU A 200 -22.03 -5.88 -16.72
C LEU A 200 -23.09 -4.79 -16.54
N GLU A 201 -23.91 -4.91 -15.49
CA GLU A 201 -24.98 -3.96 -15.21
C GLU A 201 -24.44 -2.65 -14.63
N ARG A 202 -25.01 -1.55 -15.11
CA ARG A 202 -24.63 -0.18 -14.74
C ARG A 202 -25.84 0.73 -14.74
N GLU A 203 -25.78 1.80 -13.96
CA GLU A 203 -26.78 2.86 -14.02
C GLU A 203 -26.79 3.53 -15.41
N PRO A 204 -27.97 3.97 -15.90
CA PRO A 204 -28.09 4.56 -17.24
C PRO A 204 -27.19 5.78 -17.49
N CYS A 205 -26.79 6.50 -16.44
CA CYS A 205 -25.92 7.67 -16.55
C CYS A 205 -24.44 7.34 -16.78
N LEU A 206 -24.03 6.09 -16.51
CA LEU A 206 -22.69 5.60 -16.79
C LEU A 206 -22.59 5.18 -18.26
N GLN A 207 -21.98 6.02 -19.10
CA GLN A 207 -21.76 5.73 -20.52
C GLN A 207 -20.74 4.61 -20.72
N GLN A 208 -19.72 4.55 -19.86
CA GLN A 208 -18.71 3.49 -19.85
C GLN A 208 -18.14 3.33 -18.45
N VAL A 209 -17.95 2.09 -18.02
CA VAL A 209 -17.19 1.75 -16.81
C VAL A 209 -15.86 1.20 -17.29
N ALA A 210 -14.78 1.43 -16.55
CA ALA A 210 -13.49 0.89 -16.89
C ALA A 210 -13.54 -0.64 -17.05
N GLU A 211 -12.86 -1.14 -18.09
CA GLU A 211 -12.79 -2.57 -18.41
C GLU A 211 -11.82 -3.31 -17.50
N ARG A 212 -10.90 -2.57 -16.88
CA ARG A 212 -9.88 -3.05 -15.96
C ARG A 212 -9.55 -1.98 -14.92
N GLY A 213 -8.85 -2.38 -13.87
CA GLY A 213 -8.41 -1.44 -12.83
C GLY A 213 -9.51 -1.14 -11.84
N TYR A 214 -9.53 -1.94 -10.78
CA TYR A 214 -10.52 -1.92 -9.74
C TYR A 214 -9.83 -1.81 -8.39
N TRP A 215 -10.45 -1.04 -7.50
CA TRP A 215 -9.96 -0.85 -6.15
C TRP A 215 -10.95 -1.44 -5.17
N ARG A 216 -10.45 -2.29 -4.29
CA ARG A 216 -11.24 -2.90 -3.23
C ARG A 216 -10.86 -2.27 -1.90
N ILE A 217 -11.85 -1.81 -1.15
CA ILE A 217 -11.68 -1.24 0.17
C ILE A 217 -12.50 -2.07 1.16
N LEU A 218 -11.86 -2.50 2.24
CA LEU A 218 -12.51 -3.03 3.42
C LEU A 218 -12.19 -2.14 4.61
N THR A 219 -13.08 -2.14 5.61
CA THR A 219 -12.89 -1.44 6.88
C THR A 219 -13.31 -2.34 8.03
N ASN A 220 -12.74 -2.13 9.21
CA ASN A 220 -13.22 -2.75 10.45
C ASN A 220 -14.40 -1.99 11.08
N ASN A 221 -14.71 -0.78 10.58
CA ASN A 221 -15.80 0.05 11.06
C ASN A 221 -16.62 0.57 9.88
N GLU A 222 -17.60 -0.23 9.46
CA GLU A 222 -18.52 0.06 8.35
C GLU A 222 -19.42 1.28 8.62
N SER A 223 -19.49 1.75 9.87
CA SER A 223 -20.26 2.93 10.25
C SER A 223 -19.55 4.25 9.96
N THR A 224 -18.21 4.24 9.82
CA THR A 224 -17.42 5.44 9.50
C THR A 224 -17.51 5.76 8.01
N PRO A 225 -18.17 6.86 7.61
CA PRO A 225 -18.21 7.26 6.21
C PRO A 225 -16.86 7.84 5.78
N PHE A 226 -16.53 7.68 4.49
CA PHE A 226 -15.34 8.27 3.90
C PHE A 226 -15.60 8.79 2.49
N GLN A 227 -14.69 9.63 1.99
CA GLN A 227 -14.60 9.97 0.57
C GLN A 227 -13.44 9.21 -0.05
N ILE A 228 -13.57 8.86 -1.33
CA ILE A 228 -12.52 8.19 -2.11
C ILE A 228 -12.11 9.07 -3.29
N GLY A 229 -10.84 9.07 -3.64
CA GLY A 229 -10.31 9.64 -4.87
C GLY A 229 -9.54 8.60 -5.67
N LEU A 230 -9.81 8.53 -6.97
CA LEU A 230 -9.14 7.64 -7.92
C LEU A 230 -8.33 8.46 -8.95
N PRO A 231 -7.19 7.94 -9.44
CA PRO A 231 -6.26 8.71 -10.24
C PRO A 231 -6.79 8.86 -11.67
N VAL A 232 -6.90 10.10 -12.16
CA VAL A 232 -7.34 10.36 -13.55
C VAL A 232 -6.19 10.35 -14.56
N ALA A 233 -4.94 10.18 -14.09
CA ALA A 233 -3.82 10.00 -14.99
C ALA A 233 -3.87 8.62 -15.65
N ARG A 234 -3.77 8.59 -16.98
CA ARG A 234 -3.73 7.36 -17.78
C ARG A 234 -4.95 6.46 -17.60
N PHE A 235 -6.14 7.04 -17.46
CA PHE A 235 -7.37 6.25 -17.35
C PHE A 235 -7.66 5.44 -18.63
N GLU A 236 -7.08 5.81 -19.77
CA GLU A 236 -7.14 5.05 -21.02
C GLU A 236 -6.48 3.68 -20.91
N GLU A 237 -5.47 3.53 -20.04
CA GLU A 237 -4.90 2.21 -19.69
C GLU A 237 -5.93 1.30 -19.00
N LEU A 238 -7.04 1.88 -18.51
CA LEU A 238 -8.17 1.16 -17.91
C LEU A 238 -9.26 0.76 -18.93
N GLY A 239 -9.02 0.98 -20.23
CA GLY A 239 -9.99 0.71 -21.29
C GLY A 239 -11.07 1.78 -21.42
N LEU A 240 -10.87 2.96 -20.84
CA LEU A 240 -11.77 4.11 -21.02
C LEU A 240 -11.37 4.95 -22.25
N PRO A 241 -12.32 5.57 -22.95
CA PRO A 241 -12.03 6.42 -24.11
C PRO A 241 -11.35 7.70 -23.67
N THR A 242 -10.49 8.27 -24.51
CA THR A 242 -9.86 9.57 -24.24
C THR A 242 -10.94 10.67 -24.20
N VAL A 243 -11.24 11.14 -22.99
CA VAL A 243 -12.21 12.20 -22.72
C VAL A 243 -11.59 13.30 -21.85
N ASN A 244 -12.27 14.44 -21.72
CA ASN A 244 -11.89 15.41 -20.71
C ASN A 244 -11.98 14.74 -19.32
N PRO A 245 -10.98 14.85 -18.42
CA PRO A 245 -11.07 14.33 -17.06
C PRO A 245 -12.31 14.78 -16.29
N SER A 246 -12.91 15.91 -16.65
CA SER A 246 -14.19 16.38 -16.10
C SER A 246 -15.39 15.50 -16.44
N ALA A 247 -15.28 14.57 -17.38
CA ALA A 247 -16.28 13.56 -17.74
C ALA A 247 -16.09 12.23 -17.00
N VAL A 248 -14.97 12.06 -16.29
CA VAL A 248 -14.65 10.86 -15.52
C VAL A 248 -15.20 11.00 -14.09
N ARG A 249 -15.67 9.89 -13.51
CA ARG A 249 -16.24 9.78 -12.15
C ARG A 249 -15.73 8.54 -11.45
N VAL A 250 -15.86 8.55 -10.12
CA VAL A 250 -15.78 7.31 -9.33
C VAL A 250 -17.11 6.58 -9.42
N ALA A 251 -17.06 5.30 -9.79
CA ALA A 251 -18.17 4.38 -9.71
C ALA A 251 -17.97 3.38 -8.57
N GLN A 252 -19.06 2.94 -7.95
CA GLN A 252 -19.11 1.91 -6.90
C GLN A 252 -20.03 0.77 -7.34
N VAL A 253 -19.76 -0.45 -6.89
CA VAL A 253 -20.73 -1.56 -6.99
C VAL A 253 -21.74 -1.42 -5.85
N ASP A 254 -23.04 -1.31 -6.18
CA ASP A 254 -24.11 -1.22 -5.20
C ASP A 254 -24.45 -2.59 -4.56
N SER A 255 -25.45 -2.61 -3.67
CA SER A 255 -25.90 -3.85 -3.02
C SER A 255 -26.55 -4.87 -3.95
N HIS A 256 -26.88 -4.51 -5.18
CA HIS A 256 -27.50 -5.35 -6.20
C HIS A 256 -26.50 -5.82 -7.27
N ASN A 257 -25.19 -5.62 -7.04
CA ASN A 257 -24.13 -5.89 -8.01
C ASN A 257 -24.30 -5.08 -9.31
N LYS A 258 -24.62 -3.79 -9.20
CA LYS A 258 -24.70 -2.86 -10.33
C LYS A 258 -23.75 -1.69 -10.12
N TRP A 259 -23.11 -1.24 -11.19
CA TRP A 259 -22.27 -0.03 -11.13
C TRP A 259 -23.14 1.22 -11.00
N GLU A 260 -22.87 2.04 -9.99
CA GLU A 260 -23.47 3.35 -9.78
C GLU A 260 -22.41 4.45 -9.70
N ALA A 261 -22.76 5.66 -10.14
CA ALA A 261 -21.86 6.81 -10.01
C ALA A 261 -21.94 7.40 -8.60
N LEU A 262 -20.79 7.54 -7.92
CA LEU A 262 -20.71 8.26 -6.63
C LEU A 262 -20.65 9.77 -6.78
N THR A 263 -20.51 10.21 -8.02
CA THR A 263 -20.52 11.62 -8.39
C THR A 263 -21.14 11.70 -9.76
N CYS A 264 -22.29 12.34 -9.86
CA CYS A 264 -23.03 12.40 -11.11
C CYS A 264 -22.96 13.81 -11.72
N ASN A 265 -23.18 14.83 -10.90
CA ASN A 265 -23.39 16.19 -11.39
C ASN A 265 -22.10 16.98 -11.65
N ARG A 266 -20.98 16.61 -11.01
CA ARG A 266 -19.69 17.29 -11.19
C ARG A 266 -18.51 16.39 -10.80
N ALA A 267 -17.45 16.39 -11.60
CA ALA A 267 -16.16 15.84 -11.19
C ALA A 267 -15.52 16.77 -10.15
N ILE A 268 -15.12 16.21 -9.01
CA ILE A 268 -14.26 16.91 -8.05
C ILE A 268 -12.82 16.51 -8.37
N LEU A 269 -12.19 17.25 -9.28
CA LEU A 269 -10.79 17.05 -9.63
C LEU A 269 -9.90 17.74 -8.58
N THR A 270 -8.98 16.99 -7.99
CA THR A 270 -7.98 17.55 -7.07
C THR A 270 -6.75 18.02 -7.86
N PRO A 271 -6.01 19.03 -7.37
CA PRO A 271 -4.73 19.43 -7.97
C PRO A 271 -3.71 18.28 -8.03
N SER A 272 -3.86 17.29 -7.15
CA SER A 272 -3.05 16.07 -7.10
C SER A 272 -3.46 14.99 -8.11
N GLY A 273 -4.40 15.27 -9.02
CA GLY A 273 -4.74 14.38 -10.14
C GLY A 273 -5.73 13.26 -9.79
N PHE A 274 -6.58 13.46 -8.79
CA PHE A 274 -7.65 12.51 -8.45
C PHE A 274 -9.01 13.06 -8.87
N VAL A 275 -9.92 12.17 -9.28
CA VAL A 275 -11.36 12.43 -9.23
C VAL A 275 -11.89 11.89 -7.91
N LYS A 276 -12.47 12.78 -7.09
CA LYS A 276 -12.95 12.46 -5.74
C LYS A 276 -14.47 12.29 -5.72
N SER A 277 -14.97 11.40 -4.87
CA SER A 277 -16.40 11.31 -4.56
C SER A 277 -16.86 12.58 -3.85
N ALA A 278 -18.04 13.07 -4.23
CA ALA A 278 -18.73 14.16 -3.55
C ALA A 278 -19.43 13.61 -2.31
N ASP A 279 -20.08 12.46 -2.47
CA ASP A 279 -20.84 11.81 -1.43
C ASP A 279 -19.93 11.05 -0.46
N LEU A 280 -20.41 10.98 0.78
CA LEU A 280 -19.84 10.13 1.82
C LEU A 280 -20.28 8.70 1.60
N ILE A 281 -19.30 7.82 1.46
CA ILE A 281 -19.51 6.41 1.17
C ILE A 281 -19.58 5.65 2.48
N ARG A 282 -20.57 4.76 2.61
CA ARG A 282 -20.65 3.76 3.67
C ARG A 282 -20.57 2.38 3.02
N LEU A 283 -19.70 1.53 3.55
CA LEU A 283 -19.62 0.14 3.11
C LEU A 283 -20.71 -0.62 3.85
N VAL A 284 -21.70 -1.14 3.10
CA VAL A 284 -22.86 -1.84 3.67
C VAL A 284 -22.64 -3.36 3.67
N ASN A 285 -21.75 -3.85 2.80
CA ASN A 285 -21.30 -5.24 2.74
C ASN A 285 -19.98 -5.35 1.95
N ARG A 286 -19.43 -6.57 1.84
CA ARG A 286 -18.18 -6.84 1.10
C ARG A 286 -18.22 -6.43 -0.38
N ASN A 287 -19.37 -6.48 -1.03
CA ASN A 287 -19.51 -6.13 -2.46
C ASN A 287 -19.51 -4.62 -2.67
N THR A 288 -20.00 -3.84 -1.70
CA THR A 288 -19.93 -2.37 -1.74
C THR A 288 -18.51 -1.81 -1.62
N GLY A 289 -17.52 -2.65 -1.28
CA GLY A 289 -16.12 -2.23 -1.22
C GLY A 289 -15.44 -1.99 -2.56
N MET A 290 -16.13 -2.16 -3.69
CA MET A 290 -15.53 -2.12 -5.02
C MET A 290 -15.74 -0.79 -5.74
N PHE A 291 -14.64 -0.24 -6.25
CA PHE A 291 -14.61 1.06 -6.92
C PHE A 291 -13.84 0.99 -8.25
N THR A 292 -14.21 1.86 -9.19
CA THR A 292 -13.47 2.08 -10.43
C THR A 292 -13.76 3.46 -11.04
N LEU A 293 -13.14 3.76 -12.18
CA LEU A 293 -13.43 4.95 -12.97
C LEU A 293 -14.52 4.65 -14.00
N ALA A 294 -15.35 5.66 -14.27
CA ALA A 294 -16.38 5.59 -15.30
C ALA A 294 -16.52 6.93 -16.03
N VAL A 295 -16.92 6.89 -17.30
CA VAL A 295 -17.30 8.04 -18.10
C VAL A 295 -18.81 8.24 -17.98
N VAL A 296 -19.24 9.48 -17.72
CA VAL A 296 -20.66 9.85 -17.63
C VAL A 296 -21.06 10.76 -18.78
N ALA A 297 -22.28 10.57 -19.29
CA ALA A 297 -22.86 11.43 -20.33
C ALA A 297 -23.64 12.60 -19.69
N GLU A 298 -24.76 12.32 -19.02
CA GLU A 298 -25.52 13.24 -18.16
C GLU A 298 -26.30 12.41 -17.13
N CYS A 299 -26.21 12.75 -15.83
CA CYS A 299 -27.00 12.07 -14.81
C CYS A 299 -28.34 12.79 -14.62
N VAL A 300 -29.43 12.20 -15.11
CA VAL A 300 -30.80 12.71 -14.92
C VAL A 300 -31.56 11.78 -13.98
N GLY A 301 -32.03 12.29 -12.84
CA GLY A 301 -32.85 11.52 -11.89
C GLY A 301 -32.99 12.15 -10.50
N PRO A 302 -33.98 11.72 -9.68
CA PRO A 302 -34.25 12.30 -8.36
C PRO A 302 -33.09 12.13 -7.36
N LYS A 303 -32.30 11.05 -7.48
CA LYS A 303 -31.06 10.80 -6.73
C LYS A 303 -29.96 11.84 -7.03
N TYR A 304 -30.06 12.51 -8.18
CA TYR A 304 -29.07 13.44 -8.72
C TYR A 304 -29.60 14.88 -8.81
N ALA A 305 -30.78 15.17 -8.29
CA ALA A 305 -31.30 16.53 -8.26
C ALA A 305 -30.55 17.37 -7.21
N PRO A 306 -30.12 18.61 -7.52
CA PRO A 306 -29.54 19.48 -6.50
C PRO A 306 -30.56 19.73 -5.39
N LEU A 307 -30.13 19.58 -4.13
CA LEU A 307 -30.96 19.91 -2.96
C LEU A 307 -31.44 21.36 -3.10
N ARG A 308 -32.74 21.55 -3.38
CA ARG A 308 -33.36 22.87 -3.28
C ARG A 308 -33.39 23.23 -1.81
N ILE A 309 -32.49 24.12 -1.38
CA ILE A 309 -32.65 24.84 -0.13
C ILE A 309 -33.86 25.76 -0.33
N SER A 310 -35.04 25.31 0.12
CA SER A 310 -36.17 26.21 0.29
C SER A 310 -35.79 27.21 1.37
N ARG A 311 -35.50 28.45 0.98
CA ARG A 311 -35.51 29.57 1.93
C ARG A 311 -36.93 29.65 2.49
N LEU A 312 -37.12 29.19 3.72
CA LEU A 312 -38.27 29.57 4.53
C LEU A 312 -38.21 31.10 4.65
N ARG A 313 -39.20 31.77 4.06
CA ARG A 313 -39.51 33.17 4.35
C ARG A 313 -40.44 33.22 5.54
#